data_AF-A0A7L6AXH6-F1
#
_entry.id   AF-A0A7L6AXH6-F1
#
_cell.length_a   1.000
_cell.length_b   1.000
_cell.length_c   1.000
_cell.angle_alpha   90.00
_cell.angle_beta   90.00
_cell.angle_gamma   90.00
#
_symmetry.space_group_name_H-M   'P 1'
#
loop_
_entity.id
_entity.type
_entity.pdbx_description
1 polymer ?
#
loop_
_entity_poly.entity_id
_entity_poly.type
_entity_poly.pdbx_seq_one_letter_code
_entity_poly.pdbx_strand_id
1 'polypeptide(L)'
;MLDSTSIAPVCLHHCVYQSPAEIANACQLRKEEYSKLYPSVRVSADDPFHRHAYVVYSCDDDGEVRSTASFIVDSELGLPEDPLFPPEVSHYRKSRKRLMEIGRFVIRDKQSLVKQYYRRL
;
A
#
# COMPACT_ATOMS: atom_id res chain seq x y z
N MET A 1 -18.68 36.21 -7.46
CA MET A 1 -18.05 35.36 -6.42
C MET A 1 -18.37 33.91 -6.72
N LEU A 2 -17.49 33.23 -7.45
CA LEU A 2 -17.37 31.78 -7.47
C LEU A 2 -15.86 31.54 -7.49
N ASP A 3 -15.33 31.08 -6.36
CA ASP A 3 -13.91 30.87 -6.15
C ASP A 3 -13.51 29.58 -6.87
N SER A 4 -12.98 29.75 -8.09
CA SER A 4 -12.44 28.69 -8.92
C SER A 4 -11.09 28.27 -8.33
N THR A 5 -11.10 27.37 -7.36
CA THR A 5 -9.90 26.66 -6.93
C THR A 5 -9.48 25.74 -8.08
N SER A 6 -8.62 26.29 -8.93
CA SER A 6 -7.84 25.58 -9.94
C SER A 6 -7.08 24.45 -9.25
N ILE A 7 -7.61 23.23 -9.32
CA ILE A 7 -6.85 22.03 -8.96
C ILE A 7 -5.84 21.86 -10.10
N ALA A 8 -4.61 22.34 -9.88
CA ALA A 8 -3.51 22.09 -10.80
C ALA A 8 -3.43 20.58 -11.07
N PRO A 9 -3.24 20.16 -12.34
CA PRO A 9 -3.03 18.75 -12.64
C PRO A 9 -1.73 18.32 -11.97
N VAL A 10 -1.83 17.52 -10.90
CA VAL A 10 -0.66 16.90 -10.26
C VAL A 10 -0.08 15.93 -11.28
N CYS A 11 1.15 16.16 -11.71
CA CYS A 11 1.85 15.28 -12.63
C CYS A 11 2.27 14.02 -11.87
N LEU A 12 1.41 13.00 -11.86
CA LEU A 12 1.67 11.75 -11.14
C LEU A 12 2.57 10.85 -11.97
N HIS A 13 3.86 10.86 -11.66
CA HIS A 13 4.78 9.82 -12.12
C HIS A 13 4.46 8.52 -11.39
N HIS A 14 4.06 7.48 -12.13
CA HIS A 14 3.79 6.15 -11.58
C HIS A 14 5.05 5.31 -11.67
N CYS A 15 5.59 4.92 -10.52
CA CYS A 15 6.83 4.17 -10.44
C CYS A 15 6.59 2.81 -9.80
N VAL A 16 7.19 1.77 -10.40
CA VAL A 16 7.38 0.47 -9.74
C VAL A 16 8.72 0.55 -9.05
N TYR A 17 8.76 0.22 -7.77
CA TYR A 17 9.95 0.24 -6.93
C TYR A 17 11.19 -0.41 -7.57
N GLN A 18 12.32 0.31 -7.61
CA GLN A 18 13.57 -0.17 -8.23
C GLN A 18 14.76 -0.20 -7.27
N SER A 19 14.70 0.49 -6.12
CA SER A 19 15.82 0.57 -5.16
C SER A 19 15.40 0.56 -3.67
N PRO A 20 16.30 0.16 -2.75
CA PRO A 20 16.06 0.21 -1.31
C PRO A 20 15.74 1.62 -0.77
N ALA A 21 16.37 2.65 -1.34
CA ALA A 21 16.19 4.04 -0.90
C ALA A 21 14.77 4.53 -1.18
N GLU A 22 14.23 4.19 -2.35
CA GLU A 22 12.83 4.49 -2.61
C GLU A 22 11.97 3.75 -1.55
N ILE A 23 12.24 2.47 -1.23
CA ILE A 23 11.35 1.63 -0.38
C ILE A 23 11.19 2.29 0.99
N ALA A 24 12.27 2.86 1.50
CA ALA A 24 12.26 3.66 2.70
C ALA A 24 11.25 4.82 2.62
N ASN A 25 11.13 5.50 1.47
CA ASN A 25 10.20 6.63 1.29
C ASN A 25 8.72 6.20 1.35
N ALA A 26 8.30 5.10 0.70
CA ALA A 26 6.92 4.61 0.86
C ALA A 26 6.66 4.11 2.28
N CYS A 27 7.63 3.45 2.91
CA CYS A 27 7.51 3.02 4.29
C CYS A 27 7.33 4.21 5.24
N GLN A 28 8.06 5.29 5.00
CA GLN A 28 7.93 6.54 5.74
C GLN A 28 6.53 7.15 5.55
N LEU A 29 6.04 7.27 4.32
CA LEU A 29 4.68 7.75 4.05
C LEU A 29 3.62 6.89 4.76
N ARG A 30 3.74 5.56 4.71
CA ARG A 30 2.80 4.65 5.36
C ARG A 30 2.79 4.84 6.86
N LYS A 31 3.97 4.98 7.47
CA LYS A 31 4.11 5.23 8.91
C LYS A 31 3.44 6.54 9.30
N GLU A 32 3.66 7.61 8.55
CA GLU A 32 3.03 8.92 8.77
C GLU A 32 1.50 8.84 8.67
N GLU A 33 0.96 8.22 7.62
CA GLU A 33 -0.50 8.21 7.41
C GLU A 33 -1.22 7.18 8.29
N TYR A 34 -0.66 5.99 8.49
CA TYR A 34 -1.29 5.00 9.36
C TYR A 34 -1.24 5.40 10.83
N SER A 35 -0.17 6.05 11.31
CA SER A 35 -0.12 6.49 12.71
C SER A 35 -1.19 7.54 13.07
N LYS A 36 -1.65 8.34 12.09
CA LYS A 36 -2.78 9.26 12.26
C LYS A 36 -4.10 8.53 12.53
N LEU A 37 -4.25 7.31 12.02
CA LEU A 37 -5.49 6.52 12.10
C LEU A 37 -5.43 5.40 13.13
N TYR A 38 -4.26 4.82 13.30
CA TYR A 38 -3.99 3.65 14.14
C TYR A 38 -2.71 3.92 14.95
N PRO A 39 -2.75 4.80 15.98
CA PRO A 39 -1.55 5.25 16.69
C PRO A 39 -0.78 4.13 17.40
N SER A 40 -1.47 3.02 17.71
CA SER A 40 -0.89 1.83 18.33
C SER A 40 -0.22 0.89 17.32
N VAL A 41 -0.48 1.04 16.02
CA VAL A 41 0.10 0.18 14.98
C VAL A 41 1.49 0.68 14.64
N ARG A 42 2.50 -0.12 15.02
CA ARG A 42 3.86 0.09 14.56
C ARG A 42 3.97 -0.44 13.14
N VAL A 43 3.94 0.46 12.16
CA VAL A 43 4.31 0.11 10.78
C VAL A 43 5.78 -0.28 10.79
N SER A 44 6.07 -1.58 10.65
CA SER A 44 7.44 -2.08 10.62
C SER A 44 8.09 -1.67 9.30
N ALA A 45 9.30 -1.11 9.36
CA ALA A 45 10.15 -0.94 8.19
C ALA A 45 10.59 -2.31 7.63
N ASP A 46 10.62 -3.33 8.49
CA ASP A 46 10.96 -4.71 8.16
C ASP A 46 9.68 -5.53 7.91
N ASP A 47 8.92 -5.16 6.88
CA ASP A 47 7.79 -5.96 6.43
C ASP A 47 8.31 -7.20 5.68
N PRO A 48 8.09 -8.43 6.20
CA PRO A 48 8.65 -9.65 5.60
C PRO A 48 8.13 -9.90 4.17
N PHE A 49 6.99 -9.30 3.81
CA PHE A 49 6.38 -9.47 2.50
C PHE A 49 6.99 -8.58 1.41
N HIS A 50 7.85 -7.60 1.75
CA HIS A 50 8.44 -6.69 0.75
C HIS A 50 9.23 -7.42 -0.33
N ARG A 51 9.93 -8.51 0.02
CA ARG A 51 10.72 -9.30 -0.93
C ARG A 51 9.86 -10.04 -1.97
N HIS A 52 8.57 -10.17 -1.69
CA HIS A 52 7.61 -10.85 -2.55
C HIS A 52 6.54 -9.88 -3.07
N ALA A 53 6.80 -8.57 -3.02
CA ALA A 53 5.83 -7.56 -3.40
C ALA A 53 6.32 -6.68 -4.54
N TYR A 54 5.40 -6.37 -5.46
CA TYR A 54 5.54 -5.20 -6.32
C TYR A 54 4.99 -4.02 -5.57
N VAL A 55 5.86 -3.06 -5.24
CA VAL A 55 5.40 -1.84 -4.63
C VAL A 55 5.24 -0.80 -5.73
N VAL A 56 4.13 -0.08 -5.71
CA VAL A 56 3.87 1.06 -6.58
C VAL A 56 3.73 2.32 -5.74
N TYR A 57 4.12 3.45 -6.32
CA TYR A 57 3.98 4.74 -5.69
C TYR A 57 3.82 5.84 -6.73
N SER A 58 3.36 7.00 -6.24
CA SER A 58 3.36 8.24 -6.99
C SER A 58 4.10 9.32 -6.22
N CYS A 59 4.78 10.20 -6.94
CA CYS A 59 5.37 11.41 -6.40
C CYS A 59 4.65 12.67 -6.89
N ASP A 60 4.84 13.79 -6.19
CA ASP A 60 4.60 15.12 -6.74
C ASP A 60 5.82 15.63 -7.54
N ASP A 61 5.74 16.87 -8.03
CA ASP A 61 6.76 17.49 -8.87
C ASP A 61 8.10 17.71 -8.14
N ASP A 62 8.08 17.74 -6.79
CA ASP A 62 9.28 17.85 -5.95
C ASP A 62 9.92 16.47 -5.68
N GLY A 63 9.30 15.39 -6.17
CA GLY A 63 9.75 14.01 -5.96
C GLY A 63 9.28 13.39 -4.65
N GLU A 64 8.43 14.07 -3.88
CA GLU A 64 7.91 13.58 -2.61
C GLU A 64 6.81 12.54 -2.82
N VAL A 65 6.88 11.41 -2.11
CA VAL A 65 5.91 10.33 -2.27
C VAL A 65 4.54 10.76 -1.72
N ARG A 66 3.52 10.74 -2.58
CA ARG A 66 2.13 11.14 -2.27
C ARG A 66 1.18 9.97 -2.10
N SER A 67 1.47 8.83 -2.72
CA SER A 67 0.67 7.62 -2.57
C SER A 67 1.50 6.36 -2.75
N THR A 68 1.03 5.25 -2.19
CA THR A 68 1.66 3.94 -2.36
C THR A 68 0.66 2.79 -2.21
N ALA A 69 0.94 1.69 -2.89
CA ALA A 69 0.32 0.39 -2.66
C ALA A 69 1.36 -0.72 -2.82
N SER A 70 1.14 -1.86 -2.19
CA SER A 70 1.90 -3.08 -2.42
C SER A 70 1.00 -4.16 -3.01
N PHE A 71 1.51 -4.85 -4.03
CA PHE A 71 0.92 -6.05 -4.60
C PHE A 71 1.79 -7.24 -4.18
N ILE A 72 1.36 -7.95 -3.14
CA ILE A 72 2.11 -9.00 -2.47
C ILE A 72 1.77 -10.32 -3.15
N VAL A 73 2.76 -10.93 -3.79
CA VAL A 73 2.62 -12.22 -4.47
C VAL A 73 2.66 -13.33 -3.44
N ASP A 74 1.74 -14.29 -3.59
CA ASP A 74 1.68 -15.46 -2.73
C ASP A 74 2.99 -16.27 -2.82
N SER A 75 3.57 -16.55 -1.66
CA SER A 75 4.89 -17.17 -1.52
C SER A 75 4.89 -18.20 -0.40
N GLU A 76 6.07 -18.74 -0.05
CA GLU A 76 6.20 -19.66 1.08
C GLU A 76 5.83 -19.01 2.43
N LEU A 77 5.86 -17.68 2.52
CA LEU A 77 5.40 -16.92 3.67
C LEU A 77 3.86 -16.79 3.74
N GLY A 78 3.15 -17.19 2.68
CA GLY A 78 1.72 -16.95 2.50
C GLY A 78 1.41 -15.50 2.11
N LEU A 79 0.16 -15.09 2.30
CA LEU A 79 -0.30 -13.70 2.20
C LEU A 79 -0.52 -13.11 3.60
N PRO A 80 -0.39 -11.78 3.77
CA PRO A 80 -0.62 -11.14 5.07
C PRO A 80 -1.95 -11.50 5.72
N GLU A 81 -3.02 -11.66 4.94
CA GLU A 81 -4.36 -11.96 5.43
C GLU A 81 -4.74 -13.45 5.40
N ASP A 82 -3.77 -14.35 5.14
CA ASP A 82 -3.96 -15.80 5.25
C ASP A 82 -4.70 -16.22 6.55
N PRO A 83 -4.39 -15.64 7.74
CA PRO A 83 -5.08 -16.01 8.97
C PRO A 83 -6.57 -15.65 9.00
N LEU A 84 -7.01 -14.69 8.18
CA LEU A 84 -8.40 -14.21 8.15
C LEU A 84 -9.27 -15.02 7.19
N PHE A 85 -8.70 -15.56 6.10
CA PHE A 85 -9.43 -16.28 5.05
C PHE A 85 -8.85 -17.67 4.70
N PRO A 86 -8.59 -18.57 5.67
CA PRO A 86 -7.87 -19.81 5.40
C PRO A 86 -8.54 -20.76 4.39
N PRO A 87 -9.88 -21.00 4.40
CA PRO A 87 -10.50 -21.95 3.47
C PRO A 87 -10.44 -21.51 2.00
N GLU A 88 -10.72 -20.24 1.73
CA GLU A 88 -10.81 -19.67 0.38
C GLU A 88 -9.43 -19.62 -0.27
N VAL A 89 -8.43 -19.10 0.45
CA VAL A 89 -7.04 -19.04 -0.02
C VAL A 89 -6.52 -20.45 -0.30
N SER A 90 -6.79 -21.40 0.59
CA SER A 90 -6.42 -22.80 0.41
C SER A 90 -7.06 -23.44 -0.83
N HIS A 91 -8.32 -23.13 -1.12
CA HIS A 91 -9.00 -23.63 -2.31
C HIS A 91 -8.30 -23.16 -3.59
N TYR A 92 -7.97 -21.86 -3.69
CA TYR A 92 -7.28 -21.33 -4.85
C TYR A 92 -5.87 -21.92 -5.03
N ARG A 93 -5.10 -22.06 -3.95
CA ARG A 93 -3.78 -22.71 -3.99
C ARG A 93 -3.86 -24.16 -4.48
N LYS A 94 -4.82 -24.95 -3.98
CA LYS A 94 -5.06 -26.34 -4.44
C LYS A 94 -5.40 -26.41 -5.93
N SER A 95 -6.11 -25.41 -6.45
CA SER A 95 -6.42 -25.29 -7.89
C SER A 95 -5.27 -24.71 -8.74
N ARG A 96 -4.05 -24.60 -8.17
CA ARG A 96 -2.83 -24.08 -8.82
C ARG A 96 -3.00 -22.67 -9.40
N LYS A 97 -3.85 -21.85 -8.79
CA LYS A 97 -3.97 -20.43 -9.13
C LYS A 97 -2.84 -19.66 -8.45
N ARG A 98 -2.33 -18.63 -9.13
CA ARG A 98 -1.41 -17.65 -8.53
C ARG A 98 -2.25 -16.58 -7.86
N LEU A 99 -1.96 -16.32 -6.58
CA LEU A 99 -2.64 -15.33 -5.77
C LEU A 99 -1.76 -14.10 -5.56
N MET A 100 -2.43 -12.98 -5.34
CA MET A 100 -1.79 -11.72 -5.01
C MET A 100 -2.72 -10.90 -4.13
N GLU A 101 -2.19 -10.36 -3.05
CA GLU A 101 -2.91 -9.48 -2.14
C GLU A 101 -2.51 -8.03 -2.42
N ILE A 102 -3.51 -7.14 -2.50
CA ILE A 102 -3.25 -5.70 -2.45
C ILE A 102 -3.18 -5.32 -0.98
N GLY A 103 -2.13 -4.60 -0.59
CA GLY A 103 -1.95 -4.16 0.78
C GLY A 103 -1.18 -2.87 0.85
N ARG A 104 -1.01 -2.37 2.09
CA ARG A 104 -0.20 -1.18 2.39
C ARG A 104 -0.60 0.05 1.55
N PHE A 105 -1.89 0.16 1.25
CA PHE A 105 -2.46 1.23 0.46
C PHE A 105 -2.62 2.50 1.29
N VAL A 106 -2.01 3.59 0.79
CA VAL A 106 -2.04 4.91 1.40
C VAL A 106 -2.04 5.99 0.33
N ILE A 107 -2.86 7.01 0.53
CA ILE A 107 -2.78 8.28 -0.20
C ILE A 107 -2.72 9.38 0.85
N ARG A 108 -1.68 10.23 0.78
CA ARG A 108 -1.46 11.35 1.70
C ARG A 108 -2.71 12.25 1.74
N ASP A 109 -3.13 12.62 2.94
CA ASP A 109 -4.30 13.48 3.21
C ASP A 109 -5.66 12.90 2.76
N LYS A 110 -5.74 11.60 2.43
CA LYS A 110 -6.97 10.90 2.04
C LYS A 110 -7.31 9.75 2.98
N GLN A 111 -7.27 10.04 4.27
CA GLN A 111 -7.53 9.10 5.37
C GLN A 111 -8.89 8.37 5.29
N SER A 112 -9.91 9.00 4.68
CA SER A 112 -11.22 8.38 4.49
C SER A 112 -11.17 7.15 3.58
N LEU A 113 -10.32 7.16 2.55
CA LEU A 113 -10.13 6.02 1.66
C LEU A 113 -9.42 4.87 2.37
N VAL A 114 -8.41 5.18 3.18
CA VAL A 114 -7.72 4.19 4.02
C VAL A 114 -8.73 3.54 4.98
N LYS A 115 -9.54 4.34 5.69
CA LYS A 115 -10.58 3.81 6.58
C LYS A 115 -11.59 2.93 5.85
N GLN A 116 -11.98 3.28 4.62
CA GLN A 116 -12.93 2.49 3.83
C GLN A 116 -12.32 1.15 3.40
N TYR A 117 -11.05 1.15 3.00
CA TYR A 117 -10.31 -0.06 2.65
C TYR A 117 -10.29 -1.05 3.82
N TYR A 118 -9.96 -0.57 5.01
CA TYR A 118 -9.86 -1.39 6.23
C TYR A 118 -11.19 -1.57 6.99
N ARG A 119 -12.33 -1.08 6.47
CA ARG A 119 -13.63 -1.20 7.18
C ARG A 119 -14.34 -2.52 6.98
N ARG A 120 -13.88 -3.31 5.99
CA ARG A 120 -14.54 -4.55 5.54
C ARG A 120 -13.71 -5.80 5.83
N LEU A 121 -12.56 -5.63 6.48
CA LEU A 121 -11.75 -6.67 7.09
C LEU A 121 -12.15 -6.78 8.57
#